data_AF-A0A8J7JP91-F1
#
_entry.id   AF-A0A8J7JP91-F1
#
_cell.length_a   1.000
_cell.length_b   1.000
_cell.length_c   1.000
_cell.angle_alpha   90.00
_cell.angle_beta   90.00
_cell.angle_gamma   90.00
#
_symmetry.space_group_name_H-M   'P 1'
#
loop_
_entity.id
_entity.type
_entity.pdbx_description
1 polymer ?
#
loop_
_entity_poly.entity_id
_entity_poly.type
_entity_poly.pdbx_seq_one_letter_code
_entity_poly.pdbx_strand_id
1 'polypeptide(L)' 'MTTRRSETVADRVTFDIEGLREAIESAHADNPLWERLPLAQKLRLLVEERLEEIQRTKTEKS' A
#
# COMPACT_ATOMS: atom_id res chain seq x y z
N MET A 1 28.80 13.67 26.78
CA MET A 1 27.67 14.32 26.09
C MET A 1 27.11 13.28 25.12
N THR A 2 26.08 12.55 25.53
CA THR A 2 25.60 11.35 24.80
C THR A 2 24.36 11.73 24.01
N THR A 3 24.49 11.80 22.68
CA THR A 3 23.39 12.06 21.76
C THR A 3 22.46 10.84 21.72
N ARG A 4 21.24 10.98 22.27
CA ARG A 4 20.17 9.99 22.06
C ARG A 4 19.78 10.03 20.59
N ARG A 5 20.05 8.96 19.85
CA ARG A 5 19.40 8.69 18.57
C ARG A 5 17.93 8.46 18.88
N SER A 6 17.06 9.37 18.47
CA SER A 6 15.63 9.10 18.41
C SER A 6 15.41 8.06 17.33
N GLU A 7 15.24 6.81 17.72
CA GLU A 7 14.72 5.78 16.83
C GLU A 7 13.27 6.17 16.49
N THR A 8 13.04 6.62 15.27
CA THR A 8 11.71 6.76 14.69
C THR A 8 11.16 5.34 14.52
N VAL A 9 10.56 4.79 15.57
CA VAL A 9 9.84 3.53 15.48
C VAL A 9 8.68 3.79 14.52
N ALA A 10 8.74 3.18 13.33
CA ALA A 10 7.65 3.26 12.37
C ALA A 10 6.38 2.73 13.03
N ASP A 11 5.35 3.55 13.12
CA ASP A 11 4.05 3.13 13.63
C ASP A 11 3.52 2.01 12.74
N ARG A 12 3.44 0.80 13.31
CA ARG A 12 2.92 -0.37 12.62
C ARG A 12 1.43 -0.45 12.90
N VAL A 13 0.63 -0.28 11.86
CA VAL A 13 -0.81 -0.52 11.93
C VAL A 13 -1.08 -1.97 11.58
N THR A 14 -1.74 -2.69 12.48
CA THR A 14 -2.25 -4.03 12.18
C THR A 14 -3.53 -3.88 11.36
N PHE A 15 -3.53 -4.46 10.17
CA PHE A 15 -4.69 -4.43 9.28
C PHE A 15 -5.26 -5.84 9.19
N ASP A 16 -6.53 -5.98 9.54
CA ASP A 16 -7.26 -7.22 9.26
C ASP A 16 -7.70 -7.20 7.79
N ILE A 17 -7.29 -8.24 7.07
CA ILE A 17 -7.54 -8.39 5.64
C ILE A 17 -8.40 -9.62 5.35
N GLU A 18 -9.01 -10.22 6.37
CA GLU A 18 -9.96 -11.31 6.20
C GLU A 18 -11.09 -10.83 5.28
N GLY A 19 -11.29 -11.53 4.16
CA GLY A 19 -12.25 -11.15 3.11
C GLY A 19 -11.71 -10.23 1.99
N LEU A 20 -10.57 -9.56 2.18
CA LEU A 20 -9.96 -8.71 1.13
C LEU A 20 -8.90 -9.43 0.29
N ARG A 21 -8.38 -10.57 0.77
CA ARG A 21 -7.31 -11.31 0.09
C ARG A 21 -7.65 -11.64 -1.36
N GLU A 22 -8.84 -12.17 -1.62
CA GLU A 22 -9.25 -12.55 -2.98
C GLU A 22 -9.30 -11.33 -3.91
N ALA A 23 -9.86 -10.22 -3.43
CA ALA A 23 -9.91 -8.98 -4.19
C ALA A 23 -8.49 -8.47 -4.51
N ILE A 24 -7.56 -8.51 -3.56
CA ILE A 24 -6.17 -8.11 -3.75
C ILE A 24 -5.48 -9.00 -4.78
N GLU A 25 -5.69 -10.31 -4.73
CA GLU A 25 -5.13 -11.25 -5.71
C GLU A 25 -5.68 -11.00 -7.13
N SER A 26 -6.96 -10.63 -7.24
CA SER A 26 -7.60 -10.34 -8.54
C SER A 26 -7.34 -8.94 -9.11
N ALA A 27 -6.76 -8.01 -8.33
CA ALA A 27 -6.72 -6.58 -8.68
C ALA A 27 -5.92 -6.29 -9.97
N HIS A 28 -4.88 -7.08 -10.24
CA HIS A 28 -4.05 -7.03 -11.45
C HIS A 28 -3.93 -8.44 -12.05
N ALA A 29 -5.06 -9.13 -12.22
CA ALA A 29 -5.11 -10.51 -12.72
C ALA A 29 -4.53 -10.67 -14.15
N ASP A 30 -4.47 -9.58 -14.91
CA ASP A 30 -3.87 -9.50 -16.24
C ASP A 30 -2.33 -9.38 -16.21
N ASN A 31 -1.72 -9.15 -15.04
CA ASN A 31 -0.29 -9.03 -14.87
C ASN A 31 0.32 -10.32 -14.26
N PRO A 32 1.05 -11.14 -15.03
CA PRO A 32 1.63 -12.40 -14.54
C PRO A 32 2.66 -12.21 -13.42
N LEU A 33 3.22 -11.01 -13.26
CA LEU A 33 4.14 -10.70 -12.17
C LEU A 33 3.39 -10.46 -10.85
N TRP A 34 2.11 -10.09 -10.91
CA TRP A 34 1.30 -9.81 -9.73
C TRP A 34 1.20 -11.01 -8.81
N GLU A 35 0.85 -12.18 -9.35
CA GLU A 35 0.69 -13.43 -8.56
C GLU A 35 1.95 -13.75 -7.73
N ARG A 36 3.13 -13.40 -8.24
CA ARG A 36 4.43 -13.68 -7.60
C ARG A 36 4.80 -12.68 -6.50
N LEU A 37 4.10 -11.56 -6.38
CA LEU A 37 4.41 -10.54 -5.39
C LEU A 37 3.95 -10.97 -3.99
N PRO A 38 4.74 -10.66 -2.94
CA PRO A 38 4.26 -10.77 -1.56
C PRO A 38 3.04 -9.88 -1.32
N LEU A 39 2.12 -10.34 -0.48
CA LEU A 39 0.90 -9.61 -0.14
C LEU A 39 1.15 -8.17 0.34
N ALA A 40 2.20 -7.96 1.16
CA ALA A 40 2.58 -6.64 1.62
C ALA A 40 2.95 -5.69 0.46
N GLN A 41 3.58 -6.21 -0.58
CA GLN A 41 3.95 -5.43 -1.76
C GLN A 41 2.73 -5.14 -2.65
N LYS A 42 1.83 -6.12 -2.81
CA LYS A 42 0.53 -5.92 -3.48
C LYS A 42 -0.27 -4.81 -2.80
N LEU A 43 -0.40 -4.87 -1.48
CA LEU A 43 -1.09 -3.85 -0.68
C LEU A 43 -0.45 -2.47 -0.86
N ARG A 44 0.88 -2.38 -0.81
CA ARG A 44 1.59 -1.13 -1.01
C ARG A 44 1.27 -0.50 -2.38
N LEU A 45 1.36 -1.29 -3.46
CA LEU A 45 1.08 -0.82 -4.81
C LEU A 45 -0.36 -0.33 -4.96
N LEU A 46 -1.33 -1.10 -4.46
CA LEU A 46 -2.74 -0.70 -4.50
C LEU A 46 -2.99 0.60 -3.74
N VAL A 47 -2.33 0.80 -2.60
CA VAL A 47 -2.43 2.06 -1.84
C VAL A 47 -1.79 3.21 -2.60
N GLU A 48 -0.61 3.03 -3.19
CA GLU A 48 0.08 4.03 -4.00
C GLU A 48 -0.80 4.46 -5.21
N GLU A 49 -1.35 3.50 -5.96
CA GLU A 49 -2.27 3.74 -7.08
C GLU A 49 -3.49 4.57 -6.66
N ARG A 50 -4.13 4.20 -5.54
CA ARG A 50 -5.30 4.94 -5.04
C ARG A 50 -4.95 6.34 -4.56
N LEU A 51 -3.81 6.52 -3.93
CA LEU A 51 -3.34 7.85 -3.52
C LEU A 51 -3.07 8.75 -4.74
N GLU A 52 -2.51 8.20 -5.81
CA GLU A 52 -2.31 8.92 -7.07
C GLU A 52 -3.64 9.31 -7.73
N GLU A 53 -4.62 8.41 -7.79
CA GLU A 53 -5.97 8.70 -8.30
C GLU A 53 -6.64 9.83 -7.53
N ILE A 54 -6.56 9.80 -6.20
CA ILE A 54 -7.15 10.84 -5.33
C ILE A 54 -6.46 12.19 -5.57
N GLN A 55 -5.12 12.20 -5.68
CA GLN A 55 -4.36 13.42 -5.96
C GLN A 55 -4.70 14.00 -7.34
N ARG A 56 -4.80 13.15 -8.36
CA ARG A 56 -5.21 13.55 -9.72
C ARG A 56 -6.61 14.17 -9.70
N THR A 57 -7.58 13.51 -9.07
CA THR A 57 -8.96 14.01 -8.95
C THR A 57 -9.03 15.36 -8.23
N LYS A 58 -8.19 15.59 -7.22
CA LYS A 58 -8.13 16.87 -6.50
C LYS A 58 -7.57 18.00 -7.36
N THR A 59 -6.60 17.68 -8.21
CA THR A 59 -5.95 18.64 -9.11
C THR A 59 -6.86 19.02 -10.28
N GLU A 60 -7.63 18.07 -10.81
CA GLU A 60 -8.59 18.30 -11.90
C GLU A 60 -9.85 19.08 -11.49
N LYS A 61 -10.15 19.13 -10.19
CA LYS A 61 -11.29 19.89 -9.63
C LYS A 61 -10.92 21.28 -9.09
N SER A 62 -9.64 21.65 -9.13
CA SER A 62 -9.15 22.99 -8.73
C SER A 62 -8.86 23.84 -9.96
#